data_AF-A0A2V7R3P5-F1
#
_entry.id   AF-A0A2V7R3P5-F1
#
_cell.length_a   1.000
_cell.length_b   1.000
_cell.length_c   1.000
_cell.angle_alpha   90.00
_cell.angle_beta   90.00
_cell.angle_gamma   90.00
#
_symmetry.space_group_name_H-M   'P 1'
#
loop_
_entity.id
_entity.type
_entity.pdbx_description
1 polymer ?
#
loop_
_entity_poly.entity_id
_entity_poly.type
_entity_poly.pdbx_seq_one_letter_code
_entity_poly.pdbx_strand_id
1 'polypeptide(L)'
;MDRDLPHGALHRHYRLDLRRPTGGPGAGRRGVTNLTYEVVQREYAKLRPQLPRFCGCETCRGDVLVYALNRLAPSYVSTPQGEVLVELRLDSDQEKAKLDVALLDGFRKVGLAPRCGARPVQLM
;
A
#
# COMPACT_ATOMS: atom_id res chain seq x y z
N MET A 1 -3.35 5.47 37.59
CA MET A 1 -2.70 6.63 36.96
C MET A 1 -3.47 6.93 35.69
N ASP A 2 -4.68 7.45 35.85
CA ASP A 2 -5.49 8.00 34.77
C ASP A 2 -4.83 9.28 34.27
N ARG A 3 -4.64 9.39 32.96
CA ARG A 3 -4.25 10.64 32.32
C ARG A 3 -5.41 11.11 31.47
N ASP A 4 -6.18 12.05 32.03
CA ASP A 4 -7.06 12.92 31.29
C ASP A 4 -6.23 13.72 30.27
N LEU A 5 -6.55 13.56 28.99
CA LEU A 5 -6.03 14.39 27.92
C LEU A 5 -6.93 15.64 27.77
N PRO A 6 -6.39 16.85 27.91
CA PRO A 6 -7.19 18.07 27.80
C PRO A 6 -7.68 18.31 26.36
N HIS A 7 -8.89 18.87 26.26
CA HIS A 7 -9.48 19.39 25.03
C HIS A 7 -8.68 20.61 24.53
N GLY A 8 -8.15 20.51 23.30
CA GLY A 8 -7.79 21.66 22.47
C GLY A 8 -6.36 22.18 22.64
N ALA A 9 -5.43 21.63 21.86
CA ALA A 9 -4.18 22.33 21.56
C ALA A 9 -4.36 23.19 20.29
N LEU A 10 -4.38 24.50 20.51
CA LEU A 10 -4.34 25.59 19.53
C LEU A 10 -2.99 25.61 18.78
N HIS A 11 -2.81 24.79 17.76
CA HIS A 11 -1.75 25.01 16.75
C HIS A 11 -2.27 24.83 15.32
N ARG A 12 -3.10 25.80 14.94
CA ARG A 12 -3.36 26.22 13.56
C ARG A 12 -2.03 26.64 12.95
N HIS A 13 -1.31 25.79 12.20
CA HIS A 13 -0.35 26.13 11.12
C HIS A 13 0.38 24.91 10.49
N TYR A 14 -0.28 23.76 10.32
CA TYR A 14 0.18 22.77 9.32
C TYR A 14 -0.75 22.80 8.11
N ARG A 15 -0.58 23.81 7.25
CA ARG A 15 -1.02 23.71 5.86
C ARG A 15 -0.09 22.72 5.16
N LEU A 16 -0.49 21.46 5.11
CA LEU A 16 0.05 20.56 4.10
C LEU A 16 -0.51 21.05 2.76
N ASP A 17 0.26 21.88 2.07
CA ASP A 17 -0.05 22.30 0.71
C ASP A 17 0.07 21.09 -0.23
N LEU A 18 -0.99 20.29 -0.32
CA LEU A 18 -1.19 19.33 -1.40
C LEU A 18 -1.37 20.14 -2.69
N ARG A 19 -0.27 20.50 -3.35
CA ARG A 19 -0.33 21.08 -4.69
C ARG A 19 -0.99 20.06 -5.62
N ARG A 20 -2.16 20.41 -6.14
CA ARG A 20 -2.77 19.77 -7.31
C ARG A 20 -1.88 20.08 -8.51
N PRO A 21 -1.20 19.11 -9.16
CA PRO A 21 -0.37 19.42 -10.31
C PRO A 21 -1.28 19.63 -11.52
N THR A 22 -1.57 20.89 -11.82
CA THR A 22 -2.03 21.32 -13.14
C THR A 22 -0.79 21.58 -14.01
N GLY A 23 -0.56 20.73 -15.02
CA GLY A 23 0.19 21.08 -16.22
C GLY A 23 1.62 20.53 -16.38
N GLY A 24 1.84 19.83 -17.51
CA GLY A 24 3.11 19.80 -18.28
C GLY A 24 4.16 18.73 -17.90
N PRO A 25 4.86 18.12 -18.89
CA PRO A 25 5.91 17.14 -18.66
C PRO A 25 7.22 17.87 -18.30
N GLY A 26 7.27 18.44 -17.11
CA GLY A 26 8.49 18.96 -16.50
C GLY A 26 8.88 18.05 -15.35
N ALA A 27 10.13 17.58 -15.32
CA ALA A 27 10.71 16.80 -14.25
C ALA A 27 10.67 17.56 -12.91
N GLY A 28 9.50 17.58 -12.27
CA GLY A 28 9.33 18.05 -10.91
C GLY A 28 10.16 17.17 -9.99
N ARG A 29 10.82 17.79 -9.01
CA ARG A 29 11.48 17.05 -7.93
C ARG A 29 10.43 16.16 -7.26
N ARG A 30 10.40 14.87 -7.62
CA ARG A 30 9.60 13.87 -6.90
C ARG A 30 10.15 13.83 -5.48
N GLY A 31 9.26 13.95 -4.50
CA GLY A 31 9.61 13.69 -3.11
C GLY A 31 10.04 12.24 -2.93
N VAL A 32 10.41 11.86 -1.70
CA VAL A 32 10.70 10.45 -1.39
C VAL A 32 9.42 9.63 -1.55
N THR A 33 9.44 8.61 -2.39
CA THR A 33 8.34 7.66 -2.63
C THR A 33 8.75 6.25 -2.21
N ASN A 34 7.80 5.42 -1.78
CA ASN A 34 8.04 3.99 -1.55
C ASN A 34 7.65 3.22 -2.81
N LEU A 35 8.63 2.76 -3.58
CA LEU A 35 8.38 2.04 -4.83
C LEU A 35 7.78 0.64 -4.58
N THR A 36 8.13 -0.01 -3.46
CA THR A 36 7.50 -1.27 -3.06
C THR A 36 5.97 -1.09 -2.93
N TYR A 37 5.51 0.05 -2.41
CA TYR A 37 4.08 0.36 -2.33
C TYR A 37 3.40 0.45 -3.70
N GLU A 38 4.06 1.09 -4.67
CA GLU A 38 3.53 1.18 -6.04
C GLU A 38 3.44 -0.19 -6.70
N VAL A 39 4.49 -1.01 -6.57
CA VAL A 39 4.52 -2.38 -7.13
C VAL A 39 3.45 -3.27 -6.48
N VAL A 40 3.34 -3.27 -5.15
CA VAL A 40 2.34 -4.08 -4.42
C VAL A 40 0.91 -3.71 -4.85
N GLN A 41 0.62 -2.44 -5.10
CA GLN A 41 -0.71 -2.04 -5.61
C GLN A 41 -0.99 -2.60 -7.01
N ARG A 42 0.02 -2.61 -7.89
CA ARG A 42 -0.11 -3.20 -9.24
C ARG A 42 -0.34 -4.70 -9.17
N GLU A 43 0.42 -5.41 -8.34
CA GLU A 43 0.26 -6.86 -8.16
C GLU A 43 -1.09 -7.21 -7.51
N TYR A 44 -1.54 -6.45 -6.52
CA TYR A 44 -2.89 -6.60 -5.96
C TYR A 44 -3.97 -6.50 -7.06
N ALA A 45 -3.87 -5.51 -7.95
CA ALA A 45 -4.83 -5.32 -9.03
C ALA A 45 -4.84 -6.48 -10.04
N LYS A 46 -3.69 -7.15 -10.25
CA LYS A 46 -3.58 -8.34 -11.09
C LYS A 46 -4.14 -9.60 -10.43
N LEU A 47 -3.96 -9.76 -9.12
CA LEU A 47 -4.41 -10.92 -8.36
C LEU A 47 -5.91 -10.86 -8.01
N ARG A 48 -6.44 -9.67 -7.70
CA ARG A 48 -7.82 -9.49 -7.25
C ARG A 48 -8.89 -10.12 -8.17
N PRO A 49 -8.83 -10.02 -9.51
CA PRO A 49 -9.80 -10.65 -10.41
C PRO A 49 -9.86 -12.18 -10.28
N GLN A 50 -8.77 -12.80 -9.86
CA GLN A 50 -8.66 -14.26 -9.68
C GLN A 50 -9.36 -14.75 -8.40
N LEU A 51 -9.75 -13.83 -7.51
CA LEU A 51 -10.40 -14.10 -6.21
C LEU A 51 -11.82 -13.49 -6.17
N PRO A 52 -12.79 -14.02 -6.93
CA PRO A 52 -14.12 -13.41 -7.06
C PRO A 52 -14.91 -13.38 -5.74
N ARG A 53 -14.64 -14.33 -4.82
CA ARG A 53 -15.32 -14.42 -3.52
C ARG A 53 -14.82 -13.40 -2.49
N PHE A 54 -13.67 -12.76 -2.71
CA PHE A 54 -13.09 -11.82 -1.77
C PHE A 54 -13.81 -10.45 -1.79
N CYS A 55 -13.99 -9.81 -0.63
CA CYS A 55 -14.56 -8.48 -0.55
C CYS A 55 -13.62 -7.43 -1.16
N GLY A 56 -14.06 -6.69 -2.17
CA GLY A 56 -13.23 -5.71 -2.89
C GLY A 56 -13.31 -4.27 -2.36
N CYS A 57 -13.92 -4.02 -1.20
CA CYS A 57 -14.06 -2.65 -0.68
C CYS A 57 -12.70 -2.02 -0.31
N GLU A 58 -12.65 -0.69 -0.20
CA GLU A 58 -11.42 0.04 0.13
C GLU A 58 -10.83 -0.38 1.49
N THR A 59 -11.66 -0.77 2.46
CA THR A 59 -11.19 -1.31 3.74
C THR A 59 -10.45 -2.63 3.55
N CYS A 60 -11.06 -3.64 2.91
CA CYS A 60 -10.42 -4.93 2.69
C CYS A 60 -9.19 -4.83 1.79
N ARG A 61 -9.24 -3.97 0.77
CA ARG A 61 -8.07 -3.64 -0.05
C ARG A 61 -6.94 -3.06 0.82
N GLY A 62 -7.24 -2.04 1.60
CA GLY A 62 -6.27 -1.40 2.51
C GLY A 62 -5.67 -2.40 3.49
N ASP A 63 -6.47 -3.31 4.03
CA ASP A 63 -6.03 -4.35 4.98
C ASP A 63 -5.03 -5.30 4.34
N VAL A 64 -5.28 -5.75 3.10
CA VAL A 64 -4.35 -6.61 2.36
C VAL A 64 -3.05 -5.89 2.05
N LEU A 65 -3.13 -4.63 1.59
CA LEU A 65 -1.94 -3.83 1.29
C LEU A 65 -1.10 -3.61 2.56
N VAL A 66 -1.71 -3.21 3.67
CA VAL A 66 -1.02 -3.03 4.96
C VAL A 66 -0.42 -4.34 5.45
N TYR A 67 -1.14 -5.46 5.32
CA TYR A 67 -0.63 -6.78 5.69
C TYR A 67 0.64 -7.14 4.92
N ALA A 68 0.63 -6.94 3.60
CA ALA A 68 1.76 -7.25 2.73
C ALA A 68 2.94 -6.30 2.98
N LEU A 69 2.71 -4.98 3.02
CA LEU A 69 3.78 -3.98 3.16
C LEU A 69 4.54 -4.10 4.48
N ASN A 70 3.88 -4.51 5.56
CA ASN A 70 4.54 -4.75 6.85
C ASN A 70 5.46 -5.98 6.86
N ARG A 71 5.39 -6.83 5.83
CA ARG A 71 6.21 -8.04 5.67
C ARG A 71 7.25 -7.93 4.56
N LEU A 72 7.18 -6.87 3.77
CA LEU A 72 8.06 -6.62 2.64
C LEU A 72 9.06 -5.53 2.99
N ALA A 73 10.26 -5.60 2.39
CA ALA A 73 11.25 -4.53 2.55
C ALA A 73 10.76 -3.26 1.82
N PRO A 74 10.69 -2.10 2.50
CA PRO A 74 10.33 -0.86 1.84
C PRO A 74 11.50 -0.37 0.98
N SER A 75 11.20 0.18 -0.20
CA SER A 75 12.20 0.75 -1.10
C SER A 75 11.90 2.23 -1.32
N TYR A 76 12.59 3.09 -0.58
CA TYR A 76 12.42 4.53 -0.68
C TYR A 76 13.35 5.13 -1.74
N VAL A 77 12.79 5.90 -2.66
CA VAL A 77 13.52 6.51 -3.79
C VAL A 77 13.12 7.96 -3.94
N SER A 78 14.06 8.81 -4.38
CA SER A 78 13.86 10.24 -4.61
C SER A 78 14.30 10.71 -5.99
N THR A 79 14.90 9.81 -6.79
CA THR A 79 15.42 10.11 -8.13
C THR A 79 14.81 9.16 -9.16
N PRO A 80 14.57 9.62 -10.40
CA PRO A 80 14.07 8.76 -11.46
C PRO A 80 14.98 7.57 -11.78
N GLN A 81 16.30 7.76 -11.69
CA GLN A 81 17.27 6.68 -11.92
C GLN A 81 17.19 5.60 -10.84
N GLY A 82 16.97 6.02 -9.58
CA GLY A 82 16.74 5.10 -8.46
C GLY A 82 15.44 4.33 -8.60
N GLU A 83 14.37 4.97 -9.09
CA GLU A 83 13.09 4.32 -9.39
C GLU A 83 13.30 3.16 -10.38
N VAL A 84 13.95 3.41 -11.53
CA VAL A 84 14.17 2.37 -12.56
C VAL A 84 15.00 1.20 -12.01
N LEU A 85 16.08 1.48 -11.26
CA LEU A 85 16.93 0.42 -10.71
C LEU A 85 16.17 -0.48 -9.71
N VAL A 86 15.36 0.15 -8.84
CA VAL A 86 14.57 -0.60 -7.85
C VAL A 86 13.44 -1.36 -8.55
N GLU A 87 12.81 -0.79 -9.58
CA GLU A 87 11.77 -1.47 -10.36
C GLU A 87 12.32 -2.75 -11.01
N LEU A 88 13.47 -2.68 -11.68
CA LEU A 88 14.13 -3.85 -12.27
C LEU A 88 14.47 -4.92 -11.23
N ARG A 89 14.88 -4.52 -10.01
CA ARG A 89 15.15 -5.46 -8.91
C ARG A 89 13.86 -6.15 -8.44
N LEU A 90 12.80 -5.37 -8.22
CA LEU A 90 11.48 -5.89 -7.82
C LEU A 90 10.84 -6.76 -8.91
N ASP A 91 11.27 -6.59 -10.16
CA ASP A 91 10.85 -7.40 -11.31
C ASP A 91 11.52 -8.76 -11.40
N SER A 92 12.53 -9.04 -10.58
CA SER A 92 13.15 -10.37 -10.52
C SER A 92 12.17 -11.44 -10.01
N ASP A 93 12.30 -12.68 -10.49
CA ASP A 93 11.41 -13.79 -10.11
C ASP A 93 11.36 -14.01 -8.59
N GLN A 94 12.51 -13.87 -7.92
CA GLN A 94 12.61 -14.02 -6.47
C GLN A 94 11.82 -12.94 -5.73
N GLU A 95 11.92 -11.67 -6.14
CA GLU A 95 11.20 -10.58 -5.49
C GLU A 95 9.70 -10.63 -5.81
N LYS A 96 9.34 -10.95 -7.06
CA LYS A 96 7.95 -11.20 -7.45
C LYS A 96 7.30 -12.30 -6.62
N ALA A 97 7.97 -13.44 -6.46
CA ALA A 97 7.46 -14.54 -5.64
C ALA A 97 7.21 -14.11 -4.19
N LYS A 98 8.10 -13.29 -3.60
CA LYS A 98 7.90 -12.74 -2.24
C LYS A 98 6.67 -11.82 -2.17
N LEU A 99 6.50 -10.94 -3.16
CA LEU A 99 5.35 -10.05 -3.27
C LEU A 99 4.04 -10.85 -3.36
N ASP A 100 4.00 -11.85 -4.24
CA ASP A 100 2.83 -12.69 -4.46
C ASP A 100 2.46 -13.49 -3.22
N VAL A 101 3.43 -14.12 -2.56
CA VAL A 101 3.19 -14.85 -1.31
C VAL A 101 2.63 -13.93 -0.24
N ALA A 102 3.22 -12.74 -0.05
CA ALA A 102 2.75 -11.77 0.93
C ALA A 102 1.32 -11.28 0.65
N LEU A 103 0.97 -11.07 -0.63
CA LEU A 103 -0.37 -10.68 -1.05
C LEU A 103 -1.37 -11.83 -0.87
N LEU A 104 -1.04 -13.05 -1.27
CA LEU A 104 -1.89 -14.22 -1.10
C LEU A 104 -2.19 -14.50 0.36
N ASP A 105 -1.19 -14.40 1.24
CA ASP A 105 -1.40 -14.54 2.69
C ASP A 105 -2.22 -13.39 3.26
N GLY A 106 -2.07 -12.17 2.73
CA GLY A 106 -2.93 -11.04 3.04
C GLY A 106 -4.39 -11.29 2.67
N PHE A 107 -4.65 -11.77 1.46
CA PHE A 107 -5.99 -12.15 1.01
C PHE A 107 -6.60 -13.21 1.92
N ARG A 108 -5.85 -14.27 2.26
CA ARG A 108 -6.31 -15.31 3.19
C ARG A 108 -6.68 -14.73 4.54
N LYS A 109 -5.79 -13.93 5.14
CA LYS A 109 -6.00 -13.41 6.50
C LYS A 109 -7.20 -12.46 6.56
N VAL A 110 -7.32 -11.56 5.59
CA VAL A 110 -8.43 -10.59 5.52
C VAL A 110 -9.74 -11.26 5.11
N GLY A 111 -9.68 -12.27 4.22
CA GLY A 111 -10.84 -13.06 3.82
C GLY A 111 -11.48 -13.83 4.98
N LEU A 112 -10.67 -14.36 5.89
CA LEU A 112 -11.15 -15.08 7.08
C LEU A 112 -11.82 -14.17 8.12
N ALA A 113 -11.39 -12.91 8.23
CA ALA A 113 -11.90 -11.98 9.24
C ALA A 113 -11.93 -10.53 8.72
N PRO A 114 -12.85 -10.20 7.79
CA PRO A 114 -12.92 -8.86 7.21
C PRO A 114 -13.47 -7.84 8.21
N ARG A 115 -12.82 -6.67 8.32
CA ARG A 115 -13.24 -5.60 9.23
C ARG A 115 -14.48 -4.82 8.76
N CYS A 116 -14.85 -4.98 7.50
CA CYS A 116 -15.99 -4.29 6.88
C CYS A 116 -17.36 -5.00 7.11
N GLY A 117 -17.40 -6.08 7.90
CA GLY A 117 -18.62 -6.85 8.14
C GLY A 117 -19.05 -7.79 7.00
N ALA A 118 -18.21 -7.95 5.98
CA ALA A 118 -18.42 -8.96 4.94
C ALA A 118 -18.40 -10.38 5.53
N ARG A 119 -19.04 -11.34 4.85
CA ARG A 119 -18.99 -12.74 5.28
C ARG A 119 -17.56 -13.28 5.15
N PRO A 120 -17.04 -13.98 6.18
CA PRO A 120 -15.79 -14.70 6.07
C PRO A 120 -15.78 -15.64 4.87
N VAL A 121 -14.68 -15.63 4.13
CA VAL A 121 -14.44 -16.52 2.99
C VAL A 121 -13.11 -17.21 3.19
N GLN A 122 -13.15 -18.54 3.13
CA GLN A 122 -11.94 -19.35 2.99
C GLN A 122 -11.42 -19.19 1.55
N LEU A 123 -10.28 -18.53 1.40
CA LEU A 123 -9.58 -18.39 0.11
C LEU A 123 -8.44 -19.41 0.10
N MET A 124 -8.57 -20.41 -0.77
CA MET A 124 -7.85 -21.69 -0.75
C MET A 124 -8.25 -22.62 0.40
#